data_AF-A0A7X0SLB1-F1
#
_entry.id   AF-A0A7X0SLB1-F1
#
_cell.length_a   1.000
_cell.length_b   1.000
_cell.length_c   1.000
_cell.angle_alpha   90.00
_cell.angle_beta   90.00
_cell.angle_gamma   90.00
#
_symmetry.space_group_name_H-M   'P 1'
#
loop_
_entity.id
_entity.type
_entity.pdbx_description
1 polymer ?
#
loop_
_entity_poly.entity_id
_entity_poly.type
_entity_poly.pdbx_seq_one_letter_code
_entity_poly.pdbx_strand_id
1 'polypeptide(L)' 'MMLKVTGYAVLLAVWGIIRIRLMIRRREPAAAIVYGGILLICLVVGTLIIAKVKVPSFNAPVDFVFQEVGKQLLRK' A
#
# COMPACT_ATOMS: atom_id res chain seq x y z
N MET A 1 18.89 8.74 -6.31
CA MET A 1 17.78 7.80 -5.98
C MET A 1 17.21 8.07 -4.60
N MET A 2 18.03 8.16 -3.54
CA MET A 2 17.55 8.48 -2.18
C MET A 2 16.72 9.77 -2.11
N LEU A 3 17.14 10.85 -2.77
CA LEU A 3 16.37 12.11 -2.77
C LEU A 3 14.92 11.96 -3.29
N LYS A 4 14.70 11.08 -4.27
CA LYS A 4 13.37 10.79 -4.83
C LYS A 4 12.51 9.99 -3.83
N VAL A 5 13.12 9.03 -3.16
CA VAL A 5 12.47 8.20 -2.14
C VAL A 5 12.11 9.05 -0.91
N THR A 6 13.07 9.81 -0.38
CA THR A 6 12.87 10.68 0.77
C THR A 6 11.87 11.78 0.45
N GLY A 7 11.98 12.42 -0.73
CA GLY A 7 11.01 13.41 -1.19
C GLY A 7 9.59 12.85 -1.27
N TYR A 8 9.42 11.68 -1.89
CA TYR A 8 8.13 11.00 -1.98
C TYR A 8 7.55 10.66 -0.61
N ALA A 9 8.36 10.06 0.27
CA ALA A 9 7.92 9.66 1.61
C ALA A 9 7.50 10.85 2.47
N VAL A 10 8.27 11.95 2.45
CA VAL A 10 7.96 13.16 3.22
C VAL A 10 6.68 13.83 2.69
N LEU A 11 6.53 13.94 1.36
CA LEU A 11 5.36 14.59 0.76
C LEU A 11 4.07 13.82 1.06
N LEU A 12 4.11 12.49 0.97
CA LEU A 12 2.98 11.63 1.33
C LEU A 12 2.69 11.62 2.82
N ALA A 13 3.72 11.61 3.66
CA ALA A 13 3.54 11.65 5.12
C ALA A 13 2.85 12.96 5.54
N VAL A 14 3.33 14.11 5.04
CA VAL A 14 2.73 15.43 5.33
C VAL A 14 1.29 15.47 4.83
N TRP A 15 1.03 15.06 3.60
CA TRP A 15 -0.33 15.03 3.04
C TRP A 15 -1.26 14.09 3.81
N GLY A 16 -0.75 12.92 4.19
CA GLY A 16 -1.47 11.92 4.98
C GLY A 16 -1.86 12.46 6.35
N ILE A 17 -0.94 13.11 7.06
CA ILE A 17 -1.21 13.71 8.38
C ILE A 17 -2.28 14.80 8.28
N ILE A 18 -2.23 15.65 7.25
CA ILE A 18 -3.24 16.69 7.03
C ILE A 18 -4.62 16.06 6.82
N ARG A 19 -4.73 15.07 5.93
CA ARG A 19 -5.99 14.34 5.67
C ARG A 19 -6.53 13.65 6.91
N ILE A 20 -5.68 12.93 7.64
CA ILE A 20 -6.06 12.21 8.87
C ILE A 20 -6.59 13.21 9.91
N ARG A 21 -5.89 14.32 10.14
CA ARG A 21 -6.36 15.37 11.06
C ARG A 21 -7.71 15.96 10.64
N LEU A 22 -7.93 16.13 9.34
CA LEU A 22 -9.19 16.66 8.82
C LEU A 22 -10.35 15.67 9.02
N MET A 23 -10.08 14.37 8.89
CA MET A 23 -11.05 13.30 9.08
C MET A 23 -11.40 13.07 10.57
N ILE A 24 -10.39 13.19 11.46
CA ILE A 24 -10.59 13.22 12.91
C ILE A 24 -11.46 14.42 13.31
N ARG A 25 -11.19 15.61 12.75
CA ARG A 25 -12.03 16.81 12.98
C ARG A 25 -13.48 16.62 12.54
N ARG A 26 -13.73 15.81 11.52
CA ARG A 26 -15.08 15.44 11.05
C ARG A 26 -15.74 14.33 11.88
N ARG A 27 -15.10 13.87 12.96
CA ARG A 27 -15.55 12.75 13.82
C ARG A 27 -15.73 11.43 13.06
N GLU A 28 -14.89 11.19 12.05
CA GLU A 28 -14.86 9.92 11.31
C GLU A 28 -13.58 9.11 11.61
N PRO A 29 -13.39 8.63 12.86
CA PRO A 29 -12.15 7.96 13.26
C PRO A 29 -11.94 6.63 12.53
N ALA A 30 -13.02 5.90 12.21
CA ALA A 30 -12.94 4.65 11.46
C ALA A 30 -12.36 4.87 10.06
N ALA A 31 -12.83 5.90 9.36
CA ALA A 31 -12.34 6.23 8.03
C ALA A 31 -10.88 6.74 8.07
N ALA A 32 -10.50 7.45 9.14
CA ALA A 32 -9.12 7.87 9.35
C ALA A 32 -8.15 6.68 9.54
N ILE A 33 -8.58 5.63 10.26
CA ILE A 33 -7.79 4.40 10.46
C ILE A 33 -7.61 3.65 9.13
N VAL A 34 -8.71 3.43 8.39
CA VAL A 34 -8.67 2.75 7.09
C VAL A 34 -7.80 3.53 6.10
N TYR A 35 -7.99 4.85 6.04
CA TYR A 35 -7.18 5.72 5.19
C TYR A 35 -5.70 5.68 5.57
N GLY A 36 -5.37 5.75 6.87
CA GLY A 36 -4.00 5.65 7.35
C GLY A 36 -3.34 4.31 7.00
N GLY A 37 -4.07 3.20 7.15
CA GLY A 37 -3.58 1.87 6.78
C GLY A 37 -3.27 1.74 5.29
N ILE A 38 -4.20 2.17 4.43
CA ILE A 38 -4.01 2.18 2.98
C ILE A 38 -2.81 3.06 2.60
N LEU A 39 -2.69 4.24 3.21
CA LEU A 39 -1.62 5.18 2.92
C LEU A 39 -0.25 4.61 3.31
N LEU A 40 -0.17 3.89 4.43
CA LEU A 40 1.05 3.21 4.87
C LEU A 40 1.45 2.10 3.90
N ILE A 41 0.49 1.29 3.43
CA ILE A 41 0.74 0.27 2.40
C ILE A 41 1.23 0.91 1.10
N CYS A 42 0.55 1.96 0.61
CA CYS A 42 0.97 2.70 -0.58
C CYS A 42 2.38 3.29 -0.42
N LEU A 43 2.72 3.81 0.76
CA LEU A 43 4.03 4.37 1.04
C LEU A 43 5.11 3.28 0.93
N VAL A 44 4.91 2.13 1.57
CA VAL A 44 5.86 0.99 1.47
C VAL A 44 6.03 0.52 0.04
N VAL A 45 4.92 0.32 -0.69
CA VAL A 45 4.93 -0.16 -2.08
C VAL A 45 5.59 0.85 -3.01
N GLY A 46 5.24 2.13 -2.91
CA GLY A 46 5.83 3.20 -3.72
C GLY A 46 7.33 3.36 -3.46
N THR A 47 7.76 3.23 -2.20
CA THR A 47 9.18 3.24 -1.82
C THR A 47 9.94 2.09 -2.49
N LEU A 48 9.38 0.88 -2.47
CA LEU A 48 9.96 -0.30 -3.12
C LEU A 48 10.10 -0.13 -4.64
N ILE A 49 9.07 0.41 -5.30
CA ILE A 49 9.08 0.66 -6.75
C ILE A 49 10.14 1.72 -7.12
N ILE A 50 10.20 2.83 -6.39
CA ILE A 50 11.18 3.91 -6.65
C ILE A 50 12.62 3.43 -6.40
N ALA A 51 12.81 2.57 -5.41
CA ALA A 51 14.10 1.95 -5.11
C ALA A 51 14.56 0.96 -6.19
N LYS A 52 13.73 0.66 -7.21
CA LYS A 52 13.98 -0.35 -8.26
C LYS A 52 14.42 -1.70 -7.69
N VAL A 53 14.01 -2.00 -6.45
CA VAL A 53 14.12 -3.36 -5.92
C VAL A 53 13.26 -4.23 -6.83
N LYS A 54 13.76 -5.42 -7.22
CA LYS A 54 12.90 -6.44 -7.84
C LYS A 54 11.81 -6.77 -6.83
N VAL A 55 10.73 -6.00 -6.87
CA VAL A 55 9.51 -6.28 -6.14
C VAL A 55 9.06 -7.64 -6.67
N PRO A 56 8.91 -8.67 -5.80
CA PRO A 56 8.14 -9.83 -6.20
C PRO A 56 6.81 -9.29 -6.72
N SER A 57 6.38 -9.76 -7.90
CA SER A 57 5.20 -9.23 -8.55
C SER A 57 4.07 -9.11 -7.54
N PHE A 58 3.29 -8.03 -7.60
CA PHE A 58 2.06 -7.92 -6.79
C PHE A 58 1.10 -9.09 -7.05
N ASN A 59 1.34 -9.81 -8.14
CA ASN A 59 0.66 -11.03 -8.50
C ASN A 59 1.16 -12.24 -7.71
N ALA A 60 2.34 -12.28 -7.09
CA ALA A 60 2.83 -13.46 -6.37
C ALA A 60 1.85 -14.03 -5.32
N PRO A 61 1.21 -13.23 -4.44
CA PRO A 61 0.18 -13.76 -3.54
C PRO A 61 -1.12 -14.13 -4.27
N VAL A 62 -1.48 -13.41 -5.33
CA VAL A 62 -2.66 -13.69 -6.14
C VAL A 62 -2.48 -14.99 -6.93
N ASP A 63 -1.33 -15.20 -7.55
CA ASP A 63 -0.88 -16.40 -8.23
C ASP A 63 -0.84 -17.58 -7.28
N PHE A 64 -0.44 -17.40 -6.02
CA PHE A 64 -0.48 -18.47 -5.02
C PHE A 64 -1.92 -18.91 -4.69
N VAL A 65 -2.83 -17.95 -4.47
CA VAL A 65 -4.26 -18.25 -4.21
C VAL A 65 -4.93 -18.83 -5.45
N PHE A 66 -4.70 -18.25 -6.62
CA PHE A 66 -5.28 -18.72 -7.88
C PHE A 66 -4.64 -20.03 -8.37
N GLN A 67 -3.39 -20.33 -8.03
CA GLN A 67 -2.81 -21.67 -8.26
C GLN A 67 -3.55 -22.73 -7.47
N GLU A 68 -3.83 -22.49 -6.18
CA GLU A 68 -4.52 -23.48 -5.35
C GLU A 68 -6.00 -23.62 -5.76
N VAL A 69 -6.68 -22.51 -6.06
CA VAL A 69 -8.05 -22.56 -6.61
C VAL A 69 -8.06 -23.26 -7.97
N GLY A 70 -7.09 -22.97 -8.85
CA GLY A 70 -6.94 -23.59 -10.16
C GLY A 70 -6.67 -25.10 -10.08
N LYS A 71 -5.83 -25.54 -9.14
CA LYS A 71 -5.60 -26.98 -8.87
C LYS A 71 -6.86 -27.68 -8.36
N GLN A 72 -7.67 -27.01 -7.55
CA GLN A 72 -8.95 -27.57 -7.08
C GLN A 72 -10.00 -27.61 -8.19
N LEU A 73 -10.01 -26.64 -9.11
CA LEU A 73 -10.96 -26.57 -10.23
C LEU A 73 -10.61 -27.52 -11.39
N LEU A 74 -9.32 -27.72 -11.66
CA LEU A 74 -8.81 -28.70 -12.63
C LEU A 74 -8.74 -30.12 -12.07
N ARG A 75 -9.15 -30.31 -10.81
CA ARG A 75 -9.26 -31.62 -10.19
C ARG A 75 -10.43 -32.39 -10.81
N LYS A 76 -10.08 -33.21 -11.79
CA LYS A 76 -10.67 -34.53 -11.95
C LYS A 76 -10.22 -35.43 -10.80
#